data_AF-A0A3D2B8V6-F1
#
_entry.id   AF-A0A3D2B8V6-F1
#
_cell.length_a   1.000
_cell.length_b   1.000
_cell.length_c   1.000
_cell.angle_alpha   90.00
_cell.angle_beta   90.00
_cell.angle_gamma   90.00
#
_symmetry.space_group_name_H-M   'P 1'
#
loop_
_entity.id
_entity.type
_entity.pdbx_description
1 polymer ?
#
loop_
_entity_poly.entity_id
_entity_poly.type
_entity_poly.pdbx_seq_one_letter_code
_entity_poly.pdbx_strand_id
1 'polypeptide(L)'
;ARMLMQYDTIIIDEAHERSLNIDFLLGYLRELLPRRPDLKVIITSATIDPERFSRHFNNAPIIEVSGRTYPVEVRYRPMVEDADDTERDQLQAIFDAVDELGNESPGDILIFMSGEREIRDTADALSKRDLRHTEILPLYARLSNSEQNRVFQAHSGRRIVLATNVAETSLTVPGIKYVIDPGTARISRYSYRTKVQRLPIEPVSQASANQRKGRCGRVSEGICIRLYSEDDFLSRPEFTDPEILRTNLASVILQMTALGLGDIAAFPFVEAPDKRNIQDGVRLLEELGAITTDEQATVYKLTPMGRQLSQLPVDPRLARMVLEAQKHGCVREAMIITSALSIQDPRERPMDKQQASDEKHRRFHDKESDFLAFVNLWNYIGEQQKALSSNQFRRQCRVDFLNYLRVREWQDIYTQLRQVVKELGIPVNSEPAEYREIHIALLTGLLSHIGMKDADKQEFTGARNARFAIFPGSGLFKKPPKWTMVAELVETSRLWGRIAARIDPEWVEPVAQHLLKRSYSEPHWERAQGAVMATEKVTVYGLPVVAARKVNYSQIDPALSRELFIRHALVEGDWQTRHAFFRENLKLRSEVEELEHKTRRRD
;
A
#
# COMPACT_ATOMS: atom_id res chain seq x y z
N ALA A 1 -9.59 20.05 -18.32
CA ALA A 1 -10.80 19.53 -17.64
C ALA A 1 -11.86 19.05 -18.64
N ARG A 2 -12.38 17.83 -18.48
CA ARG A 2 -13.41 17.21 -19.34
C ARG A 2 -14.81 17.66 -18.94
N MET A 3 -15.56 18.34 -19.80
CA MET A 3 -16.85 18.97 -19.44
C MET A 3 -18.00 18.01 -19.03
N LEU A 4 -17.82 16.69 -19.01
CA LEU A 4 -18.85 15.67 -18.70
C LEU A 4 -20.12 15.82 -19.57
N MET A 5 -19.94 16.00 -20.88
CA MET A 5 -21.04 16.28 -21.82
C MET A 5 -22.03 15.13 -22.02
N GLN A 6 -21.68 13.92 -21.58
CA GLN A 6 -22.56 12.74 -21.67
C GLN A 6 -23.63 12.70 -20.58
N TYR A 7 -23.58 13.60 -19.59
CA TYR A 7 -24.45 13.61 -18.43
C TYR A 7 -25.16 14.97 -18.30
N ASP A 8 -26.48 14.91 -18.07
CA ASP A 8 -27.30 16.05 -17.63
C ASP A 8 -27.36 16.16 -16.10
N THR A 9 -27.30 15.01 -15.40
CA THR A 9 -27.43 14.92 -13.94
C THR A 9 -26.43 13.89 -13.39
N ILE A 10 -25.78 14.24 -12.27
CA ILE A 10 -24.86 13.37 -11.53
C ILE A 10 -25.37 13.23 -10.09
N ILE A 11 -25.46 11.99 -9.62
CA ILE A 11 -25.81 11.67 -8.23
C ILE A 11 -24.58 11.07 -7.56
N ILE A 12 -24.12 11.69 -6.47
CA ILE A 12 -23.06 11.17 -5.62
C ILE A 12 -23.72 10.58 -4.38
N ASP A 13 -23.72 9.25 -4.32
CA ASP A 13 -24.29 8.52 -3.21
C ASP A 13 -23.29 8.25 -2.08
N GLU A 14 -23.81 8.04 -0.87
CA GLU A 14 -23.03 7.72 0.33
C GLU A 14 -21.88 8.73 0.59
N ALA A 15 -22.10 10.02 0.33
CA ALA A 15 -21.06 11.05 0.41
C ALA A 15 -20.41 11.19 1.79
N HIS A 16 -21.09 10.71 2.83
CA HIS A 16 -20.59 10.64 4.20
C HIS A 16 -19.44 9.65 4.40
N GLU A 17 -19.23 8.68 3.50
CA GLU A 17 -18.05 7.80 3.56
C GLU A 17 -16.75 8.59 3.34
N ARG A 18 -16.84 9.74 2.67
CA ARG A 18 -15.71 10.66 2.42
C ARG A 18 -14.48 9.94 1.88
N SER A 19 -14.72 9.03 0.94
CA SER A 19 -13.66 8.33 0.20
C SER A 19 -12.89 9.31 -0.67
N LEU A 20 -11.66 8.93 -1.02
CA LEU A 20 -10.77 9.77 -1.81
C LEU A 20 -11.39 10.16 -3.17
N ASN A 21 -12.10 9.22 -3.80
CA ASN A 21 -12.77 9.43 -5.08
C ASN A 21 -13.96 10.38 -4.95
N ILE A 22 -14.75 10.26 -3.87
CA ILE A 22 -15.88 11.16 -3.60
C ILE A 22 -15.36 12.59 -3.42
N ASP A 23 -14.38 12.80 -2.54
CA ASP A 23 -13.84 14.14 -2.28
C ASP A 23 -13.23 14.78 -3.53
N PHE A 24 -12.54 13.99 -4.35
CA PHE A 24 -12.02 14.45 -5.64
C PHE A 24 -13.14 14.85 -6.61
N LEU A 25 -14.19 14.03 -6.75
CA LEU A 25 -15.34 14.32 -7.61
C LEU A 25 -16.08 15.58 -7.14
N LEU A 26 -16.28 15.76 -5.83
CA LEU A 26 -16.94 16.93 -5.28
C LEU A 26 -16.19 18.22 -5.64
N GLY A 27 -14.87 18.24 -5.44
CA GLY A 27 -14.06 19.39 -5.83
C GLY A 27 -14.04 19.62 -7.34
N TYR A 28 -14.02 18.55 -8.13
CA TYR A 28 -14.09 18.66 -9.59
C TYR A 28 -15.43 19.27 -10.06
N LEU A 29 -16.55 18.81 -9.51
CA LEU A 29 -17.87 19.32 -9.82
C LEU A 29 -18.03 20.77 -9.36
N ARG A 30 -17.44 21.13 -8.22
CA ARG A 30 -17.41 22.50 -7.72
C ARG A 30 -16.80 23.47 -8.74
N GLU A 31 -15.71 23.10 -9.40
CA GLU A 31 -15.11 23.90 -10.48
C GLU A 31 -15.90 23.83 -11.80
N LEU A 32 -16.55 22.69 -12.08
CA LEU A 32 -17.28 22.47 -13.33
C LEU A 32 -18.62 23.19 -13.38
N LEU A 33 -19.37 23.24 -12.28
CA LEU A 33 -20.72 23.79 -12.21
C LEU A 33 -20.84 25.23 -12.73
N PRO A 34 -19.93 26.18 -12.41
CA PRO A 34 -19.96 27.52 -13.02
C PRO A 34 -19.84 27.53 -14.55
N ARG A 35 -19.20 26.50 -15.13
CA ARG A 35 -18.99 26.34 -16.58
C ARG A 35 -20.09 25.48 -17.24
N ARG A 36 -20.82 24.69 -16.46
CA ARG A 36 -21.93 23.82 -16.87
C ARG A 36 -23.16 24.12 -15.99
N PRO A 37 -23.81 25.29 -16.14
CA PRO A 37 -24.98 25.65 -15.35
C PRO A 37 -26.20 24.74 -15.60
N ASP A 38 -26.19 24.00 -16.71
CA ASP A 38 -27.18 22.99 -17.09
C ASP A 38 -27.03 21.68 -16.29
N LEU A 39 -25.81 21.34 -15.86
CA LEU A 39 -25.52 20.10 -15.12
C LEU A 39 -26.14 20.15 -13.73
N LYS A 40 -26.91 19.12 -13.37
CA LYS A 40 -27.44 18.94 -12.02
C LYS A 40 -26.55 18.01 -11.20
N VAL A 41 -26.33 18.36 -9.93
CA VAL A 41 -25.59 17.53 -8.98
C VAL A 41 -26.46 17.30 -7.76
N ILE A 42 -26.64 16.02 -7.40
CA ILE A 42 -27.35 15.59 -6.19
C ILE A 42 -26.33 14.86 -5.32
N ILE A 43 -26.27 15.22 -4.04
CA ILE A 43 -25.38 14.59 -3.06
C ILE A 43 -26.27 13.97 -1.99
N THR A 44 -26.17 12.66 -1.81
CA THR A 44 -26.91 11.94 -0.78
C THR A 44 -25.96 11.53 0.35
N SER A 45 -26.42 11.69 1.59
CA SER A 45 -25.65 11.43 2.81
C SER A 45 -26.58 10.86 3.87
N ALA A 46 -26.14 9.81 4.57
CA ALA A 46 -26.87 9.24 5.69
C ALA A 46 -26.55 9.93 7.03
N THR A 47 -25.55 10.82 7.07
CA THR A 47 -25.13 11.54 8.29
C THR A 47 -25.58 13.01 8.28
N ILE A 48 -25.61 13.60 9.48
CA ILE A 48 -26.17 14.93 9.79
C ILE A 48 -25.16 16.07 9.55
N ASP A 49 -24.09 15.89 8.75
CA ASP A 49 -23.29 17.03 8.27
C ASP A 49 -23.54 17.39 6.79
N PRO A 50 -24.79 17.59 6.35
CA PRO A 50 -25.07 18.14 5.03
C PRO A 50 -24.60 19.60 4.92
N GLU A 51 -24.36 20.28 6.04
CA GLU A 51 -23.90 21.66 6.11
C GLU A 51 -22.51 21.87 5.50
N ARG A 52 -21.57 20.93 5.69
CA ARG A 52 -20.27 20.99 4.97
C ARG A 52 -20.46 20.94 3.46
N PHE A 53 -21.28 20.02 2.95
CA PHE A 53 -21.54 19.90 1.52
C PHE A 53 -22.30 21.12 0.99
N SER A 54 -23.31 21.59 1.72
CA SER A 54 -24.06 22.80 1.37
C SER A 54 -23.13 24.00 1.22
N ARG A 55 -22.30 24.29 2.24
CA ARG A 55 -21.30 25.36 2.20
C ARG A 55 -20.33 25.20 1.03
N HIS A 56 -19.85 23.98 0.79
CA HIS A 56 -18.96 23.68 -0.33
C HIS A 56 -19.59 24.06 -1.68
N PHE A 57 -20.90 23.85 -1.85
CA PHE A 57 -21.65 24.14 -3.08
C PHE A 57 -22.47 25.44 -3.00
N ASN A 58 -21.92 26.53 -2.44
CA ASN A 58 -22.57 27.85 -2.33
C ASN A 58 -23.89 27.84 -1.53
N ASN A 59 -23.89 27.18 -0.37
CA ASN A 59 -25.08 27.02 0.48
C ASN A 59 -26.23 26.33 -0.29
N ALA A 60 -25.91 25.24 -0.98
CA ALA A 60 -26.87 24.44 -1.71
C ALA A 60 -28.02 23.97 -0.77
N PRO A 61 -29.27 23.90 -1.25
CA PRO A 61 -30.41 23.53 -0.41
C PRO A 61 -30.24 22.12 0.14
N ILE A 62 -30.51 21.97 1.44
CA ILE A 62 -30.50 20.69 2.14
C ILE A 62 -31.94 20.19 2.22
N ILE A 63 -32.17 18.97 1.73
CA ILE A 63 -33.47 18.31 1.80
C ILE A 63 -33.33 17.14 2.75
N GLU A 64 -34.03 17.19 3.88
CA GLU A 64 -34.06 16.09 4.84
C GLU A 64 -35.19 15.13 4.47
N VAL A 65 -34.83 13.87 4.18
CA VAL A 65 -35.78 12.79 3.94
C VAL A 65 -35.74 11.87 5.14
N SER A 66 -36.70 12.03 6.05
CA SER A 66 -36.80 11.20 7.24
C SER A 66 -37.27 9.78 6.88
N GLY A 67 -36.44 8.79 7.19
CA GLY A 67 -36.83 7.39 7.12
C GLY A 67 -37.82 7.02 8.22
N ARG A 68 -38.62 5.97 8.00
CA ARG A 68 -39.41 5.35 9.06
C ARG A 68 -38.51 4.46 9.91
N THR A 69 -37.84 5.03 10.91
CA THR A 69 -37.07 4.28 11.90
C THR A 69 -37.88 4.12 13.19
N TYR A 70 -37.77 2.96 13.80
CA TYR A 70 -38.32 2.71 15.14
C TYR A 70 -37.35 3.24 16.20
N PRO A 71 -37.85 3.64 17.39
CA PRO A 71 -37.00 4.05 18.51
C PRO A 71 -35.95 3.00 18.86
N VAL A 72 -34.74 3.48 19.20
CA VAL A 72 -33.64 2.64 19.70
C VAL A 72 -33.25 3.12 21.08
N GLU A 73 -33.38 2.25 22.08
CA GLU A 73 -32.88 2.48 23.43
C GLU A 73 -31.35 2.37 23.44
N VAL A 74 -30.65 3.32 24.07
CA VAL A 74 -29.19 3.27 24.22
C VAL A 74 -28.85 3.00 25.67
N ARG A 75 -28.08 1.94 25.93
CA ARG A 75 -27.61 1.55 27.27
C ARG A 75 -26.09 1.62 27.31
N TYR A 76 -25.53 2.37 28.25
CA TYR A 76 -24.08 2.43 28.48
C TYR A 76 -23.66 1.42 29.55
N ARG A 77 -22.64 0.62 29.24
CA ARG A 77 -22.06 -0.43 30.10
C ARG A 77 -20.52 -0.32 30.05
N PRO A 78 -19.93 0.73 30.61
CA PRO A 78 -18.48 0.92 30.57
C PRO A 78 -17.76 -0.28 31.19
N MET A 79 -16.70 -0.75 30.53
CA MET A 79 -15.79 -1.75 31.09
C MET A 79 -14.99 -1.13 32.25
N VAL A 80 -14.63 -1.93 33.26
CA VAL A 80 -13.74 -1.48 34.34
C VAL A 80 -12.32 -1.42 33.78
N GLU A 81 -11.66 -0.27 33.88
CA GLU A 81 -10.28 -0.08 33.41
C GLU A 81 -9.26 -0.65 34.42
N ASP A 82 -9.16 -1.98 34.53
CA ASP A 82 -8.02 -2.60 35.22
C ASP A 82 -6.89 -2.91 34.23
N ALA A 83 -5.67 -2.48 34.57
CA ALA A 83 -4.55 -2.34 33.63
C ALA A 83 -3.89 -3.66 33.15
N ASP A 84 -4.35 -4.82 33.62
CA ASP A 84 -3.61 -6.08 33.47
C ASP A 84 -4.22 -7.09 32.46
N ASP A 85 -5.50 -7.00 32.05
CA ASP A 85 -6.08 -7.96 31.08
C ASP A 85 -7.31 -7.47 30.26
N THR A 86 -7.12 -6.39 29.48
CA THR A 86 -8.17 -5.74 28.69
C THR A 86 -8.97 -6.67 27.75
N GLU A 87 -8.36 -7.76 27.25
CA GLU A 87 -9.04 -8.70 26.35
C GLU A 87 -10.07 -9.58 27.09
N ARG A 88 -9.77 -10.00 28.33
CA ARG A 88 -10.72 -10.78 29.13
C ARG A 88 -11.90 -9.94 29.59
N ASP A 89 -11.64 -8.70 29.96
CA ASP A 89 -12.68 -7.77 30.41
C ASP A 89 -13.66 -7.44 29.28
N GLN A 90 -13.17 -7.27 28.05
CA GLN A 90 -14.03 -7.08 26.89
C GLN A 90 -14.92 -8.30 26.61
N LEU A 91 -14.39 -9.51 26.65
CA LEU A 91 -15.17 -10.73 26.44
C LEU A 91 -16.26 -10.88 27.50
N GLN A 92 -15.93 -10.62 28.77
CA GLN A 92 -16.91 -10.68 29.85
C GLN A 92 -18.00 -9.62 29.67
N ALA A 93 -17.64 -8.38 29.31
CA ALA A 93 -18.62 -7.33 29.03
C ALA A 93 -19.55 -7.69 27.86
N ILE A 94 -19.03 -8.34 26.81
CA ILE A 94 -19.86 -8.88 25.72
C ILE A 94 -20.81 -9.97 26.24
N PHE A 95 -20.37 -10.85 27.12
CA PHE A 95 -21.21 -11.89 27.71
C PHE A 95 -22.34 -11.32 28.54
N ASP A 96 -22.04 -10.35 29.39
CA ASP A 96 -23.02 -9.68 30.25
C ASP A 96 -24.05 -8.95 29.39
N ALA A 97 -23.62 -8.28 28.31
CA ALA A 97 -24.51 -7.62 27.36
C ALA A 97 -25.41 -8.64 26.60
N VAL A 98 -24.87 -9.79 26.18
CA VAL A 98 -25.65 -10.84 25.52
C VAL A 98 -26.69 -11.46 26.48
N ASP A 99 -26.34 -11.60 27.76
CA ASP A 99 -27.25 -12.12 28.79
C ASP A 99 -28.35 -11.10 29.12
N GLU A 100 -27.99 -9.81 29.24
CA GLU A 100 -28.94 -8.71 29.42
C GLU A 100 -29.97 -8.70 28.30
N LEU A 101 -29.53 -8.75 27.04
CA LEU A 101 -30.41 -8.83 25.86
C LEU A 101 -31.16 -10.16 25.77
N GLY A 102 -30.70 -11.22 26.43
CA GLY A 102 -31.40 -12.49 26.54
C GLY A 102 -32.68 -12.43 27.37
N ASN A 103 -32.79 -11.44 28.26
CA ASN A 103 -34.01 -11.17 29.06
C ASN A 103 -35.02 -10.29 28.31
N GLU A 104 -34.63 -9.73 27.17
CA GLU A 104 -35.48 -8.92 26.31
C GLU A 104 -36.26 -9.80 25.32
N SER A 105 -37.19 -9.19 24.58
CA SER A 105 -37.95 -9.89 23.54
C SER A 105 -37.06 -10.56 22.47
N PRO A 106 -37.49 -11.63 21.79
CA PRO A 106 -36.66 -12.29 20.79
C PRO A 106 -36.20 -11.37 19.66
N GLY A 107 -34.94 -11.50 19.25
CA GLY A 107 -34.35 -10.75 18.14
C GLY A 107 -32.86 -11.06 17.96
N ASP A 108 -32.34 -10.79 16.77
CA ASP A 108 -30.92 -11.03 16.45
C ASP A 108 -30.03 -9.91 17.00
N ILE A 109 -28.81 -10.29 17.39
CA ILE A 109 -27.80 -9.40 17.96
C ILE A 109 -26.70 -9.19 16.92
N LEU A 110 -26.32 -7.94 16.68
CA LEU A 110 -25.14 -7.56 15.92
C LEU A 110 -24.07 -7.02 16.88
N ILE A 111 -22.88 -7.60 16.88
CA ILE A 111 -21.75 -7.18 17.71
C ILE A 111 -20.64 -6.65 16.80
N PHE A 112 -20.21 -5.41 17.03
CA PHE A 112 -19.09 -4.83 16.29
C PHE A 112 -17.75 -5.23 16.88
N MET A 113 -16.78 -5.56 16.03
CA MET A 113 -15.46 -6.05 16.42
C MET A 113 -14.37 -5.37 15.58
N SER A 114 -13.17 -5.18 16.14
CA SER A 114 -12.09 -4.45 15.48
C SER A 114 -11.35 -5.29 14.43
N GLY A 115 -11.50 -6.61 14.42
CA GLY A 115 -10.92 -7.45 13.37
C GLY A 115 -11.22 -8.95 13.45
N GLU A 116 -10.75 -9.68 12.44
CA GLU A 116 -11.00 -11.12 12.25
C GLU A 116 -10.58 -11.99 13.45
N ARG A 117 -9.43 -11.68 14.07
CA ARG A 117 -8.96 -12.43 15.25
C ARG A 117 -9.94 -12.32 16.41
N GLU A 118 -10.36 -11.11 16.72
CA GLU A 118 -11.28 -10.79 17.81
C GLU A 118 -12.66 -11.43 17.58
N ILE A 119 -13.16 -11.36 16.33
CA ILE A 119 -14.41 -12.03 15.93
C ILE A 119 -14.35 -13.52 16.23
N ARG A 120 -13.27 -14.19 15.82
CA ARG A 120 -13.13 -15.63 16.03
C ARG A 120 -13.01 -15.99 17.51
N ASP A 121 -12.13 -15.30 18.23
CA ASP A 121 -11.88 -15.60 19.64
C ASP A 121 -13.18 -15.39 20.46
N THR A 122 -13.97 -14.37 20.12
CA THR A 122 -15.32 -14.13 20.68
C THR A 122 -16.35 -15.18 20.24
N ALA A 123 -16.33 -15.60 18.97
CA ALA A 123 -17.22 -16.64 18.46
C ALA A 123 -17.02 -17.97 19.18
N ASP A 124 -15.75 -18.37 19.36
CA ASP A 124 -15.38 -19.60 20.06
C ASP A 124 -15.80 -19.53 21.52
N ALA A 125 -15.62 -18.37 22.17
CA ALA A 125 -15.98 -18.18 23.56
C ALA A 125 -17.51 -18.17 23.77
N LEU A 126 -18.28 -17.48 22.91
CA LEU A 126 -19.74 -17.50 22.92
C LEU A 126 -20.29 -18.90 22.63
N SER A 127 -19.67 -19.66 21.71
CA SER A 127 -20.11 -21.01 21.36
C SER A 127 -20.00 -21.98 22.54
N LYS A 128 -19.01 -21.79 23.42
CA LYS A 128 -18.83 -22.59 24.65
C LYS A 128 -19.89 -22.31 25.71
N ARG A 129 -20.63 -21.21 25.61
CA ARG A 129 -21.71 -20.88 26.57
C ARG A 129 -23.01 -21.65 26.32
N ASP A 130 -23.10 -22.39 25.21
CA ASP A 130 -24.25 -23.25 24.84
C ASP A 130 -25.61 -22.54 24.99
N LEU A 131 -25.69 -21.33 24.44
CA LEU A 131 -26.90 -20.51 24.48
C LEU A 131 -28.04 -21.20 23.71
N ARG A 132 -29.19 -21.38 24.35
CA ARG A 132 -30.35 -22.05 23.75
C ARG A 132 -30.74 -21.41 22.41
N HIS A 133 -30.98 -22.25 21.41
CA HIS A 133 -31.47 -21.86 20.07
C HIS A 133 -30.72 -20.64 19.46
N THR A 134 -29.40 -20.55 19.67
CA THR A 134 -28.59 -19.42 19.21
C THR A 134 -27.54 -19.86 18.18
N GLU A 135 -27.50 -19.21 17.02
CA GLU A 135 -26.47 -19.39 15.99
C GLU A 135 -25.47 -18.21 16.05
N ILE A 136 -24.17 -18.49 16.05
CA ILE A 136 -23.12 -17.46 16.04
C ILE A 136 -22.49 -17.41 14.65
N LEU A 137 -22.51 -16.24 14.02
CA LEU A 137 -22.04 -16.05 12.64
C LEU A 137 -21.01 -14.93 12.54
N PRO A 138 -19.82 -15.18 11.97
CA PRO A 138 -18.87 -14.11 11.66
C PRO A 138 -19.26 -13.36 10.39
N LEU A 139 -18.92 -12.06 10.33
CA LEU A 139 -19.12 -11.22 9.15
C LEU A 139 -17.95 -10.22 8.97
N TYR A 140 -17.02 -10.52 8.06
CA TYR A 140 -15.91 -9.65 7.72
C TYR A 140 -15.49 -9.81 6.25
N ALA A 141 -14.84 -8.79 5.67
CA ALA A 141 -14.58 -8.70 4.23
C ALA A 141 -13.85 -9.90 3.61
N ARG A 142 -12.99 -10.58 4.39
CA ARG A 142 -12.20 -11.73 3.91
C ARG A 142 -13.00 -13.03 3.77
N LEU A 143 -14.18 -13.15 4.41
CA LEU A 143 -15.02 -14.35 4.35
C LEU A 143 -15.41 -14.71 2.92
N SER A 144 -15.62 -16.01 2.67
CA SER A 144 -16.14 -16.47 1.38
C SER A 144 -17.56 -15.95 1.17
N ASN A 145 -17.97 -15.80 -0.10
CA ASN A 145 -19.34 -15.36 -0.41
C ASN A 145 -20.40 -16.30 0.17
N SER A 146 -20.11 -17.59 0.29
CA SER A 146 -21.04 -18.54 0.89
C SER A 146 -21.26 -18.23 2.37
N GLU A 147 -20.20 -17.85 3.09
CA GLU A 147 -20.26 -17.55 4.52
C GLU A 147 -20.93 -16.19 4.77
N GLN A 148 -20.57 -15.16 3.99
CA GLN A 148 -21.26 -13.87 4.07
C GLN A 148 -22.77 -14.01 3.78
N ASN A 149 -23.14 -14.84 2.79
CA ASN A 149 -24.55 -15.07 2.46
C ASN A 149 -25.34 -15.80 3.56
N ARG A 150 -24.69 -16.54 4.48
CA ARG A 150 -25.40 -17.23 5.57
C ARG A 150 -26.15 -16.25 6.47
N VAL A 151 -25.58 -15.06 6.67
CA VAL A 151 -26.18 -14.00 7.49
C VAL A 151 -27.53 -13.52 6.94
N PHE A 152 -27.81 -13.74 5.65
CA PHE A 152 -29.08 -13.35 5.00
C PHE A 152 -30.11 -14.47 4.88
N GLN A 153 -29.72 -15.72 5.15
CA GLN A 153 -30.63 -16.86 5.01
C GLN A 153 -31.69 -16.84 6.11
N ALA A 154 -32.91 -17.27 5.84
CA ALA A 154 -33.92 -17.43 6.88
C ALA A 154 -33.45 -18.42 7.96
N HIS A 155 -33.83 -18.18 9.20
CA HIS A 155 -33.48 -19.00 10.36
C HIS A 155 -34.62 -19.10 11.37
N SER A 156 -34.45 -20.06 12.29
CA SER A 156 -35.27 -20.21 13.49
C SER A 156 -34.41 -19.96 14.72
N GLY A 157 -34.93 -19.22 15.70
CA GLY A 157 -34.19 -18.88 16.91
C GLY A 157 -33.45 -17.54 16.77
N ARG A 158 -32.37 -17.38 17.54
CA ARG A 158 -31.59 -16.14 17.62
C ARG A 158 -30.28 -16.27 16.85
N ARG A 159 -29.86 -15.23 16.15
CA ARG A 159 -28.50 -15.08 15.64
C ARG A 159 -27.71 -14.04 16.41
N ILE A 160 -26.44 -14.34 16.64
CA ILE A 160 -25.43 -13.38 17.06
C ILE A 160 -24.45 -13.23 15.91
N VAL A 161 -24.47 -12.08 15.26
CA VAL A 161 -23.60 -11.74 14.13
C VAL A 161 -22.44 -10.92 14.65
N LEU A 162 -21.21 -11.41 14.50
CA LEU A 162 -19.97 -10.76 14.91
C LEU A 162 -19.33 -10.11 13.69
N ALA A 163 -19.35 -8.78 13.60
CA ALA A 163 -19.01 -8.05 12.37
C ALA A 163 -17.93 -6.99 12.55
N THR A 164 -17.11 -6.78 11.50
CA THR A 164 -16.33 -5.53 11.38
C THR A 164 -17.22 -4.39 10.86
N ASN A 165 -16.63 -3.23 10.56
CA ASN A 165 -17.32 -2.09 9.91
C ASN A 165 -17.98 -2.42 8.56
N VAL A 166 -17.89 -3.64 8.04
CA VAL A 166 -18.66 -4.08 6.86
C VAL A 166 -20.18 -4.02 7.11
N ALA A 167 -20.61 -4.24 8.36
CA ALA A 167 -22.00 -4.02 8.77
C ALA A 167 -22.31 -2.54 9.08
N GLU A 168 -21.25 -1.72 9.17
CA GLU A 168 -21.17 -0.24 9.19
C GLU A 168 -22.10 0.48 8.22
N THR A 169 -21.78 0.32 6.94
CA THR A 169 -22.35 1.07 5.81
C THR A 169 -22.90 0.08 4.79
N SER A 170 -21.99 -0.67 4.16
CA SER A 170 -22.18 -1.41 2.91
C SER A 170 -23.14 -2.60 2.99
N LEU A 171 -23.45 -3.10 4.20
CA LEU A 171 -24.26 -4.31 4.36
C LEU A 171 -25.36 -4.14 5.40
N THR A 172 -26.58 -4.53 5.02
CA THR A 172 -27.75 -4.47 5.91
C THR A 172 -28.13 -5.89 6.31
N VAL A 173 -27.73 -6.30 7.51
CA VAL A 173 -28.10 -7.61 8.05
C VAL A 173 -29.60 -7.60 8.41
N PRO A 174 -30.43 -8.50 7.85
CA PRO A 174 -31.84 -8.56 8.20
C PRO A 174 -32.03 -9.08 9.63
N GLY A 175 -33.15 -8.74 10.27
CA GLY A 175 -33.54 -9.31 11.57
C GLY A 175 -32.81 -8.74 12.79
N ILE A 176 -31.84 -7.84 12.61
CA ILE A 176 -31.12 -7.21 13.73
C ILE A 176 -32.07 -6.36 14.57
N LYS A 177 -32.27 -6.80 15.81
CA LYS A 177 -33.03 -6.08 16.83
C LYS A 177 -32.13 -5.42 17.87
N TYR A 178 -30.96 -6.01 18.11
CA TYR A 178 -30.03 -5.56 19.14
C TYR A 178 -28.64 -5.31 18.57
N VAL A 179 -27.96 -4.30 19.11
CA VAL A 179 -26.58 -3.97 18.75
C VAL A 179 -25.74 -3.95 20.03
N ILE A 180 -24.57 -4.58 19.99
CA ILE A 180 -23.51 -4.40 21.00
C ILE A 180 -22.34 -3.69 20.31
N ASP A 181 -21.98 -2.52 20.82
CA ASP A 181 -20.91 -1.67 20.30
C ASP A 181 -19.79 -1.53 21.33
N PRO A 182 -18.67 -2.26 21.17
CA PRO A 182 -17.47 -2.06 21.97
C PRO A 182 -16.81 -0.69 21.73
N GLY A 183 -17.17 0.02 20.66
CA GLY A 183 -16.74 1.39 20.41
C GLY A 183 -15.39 1.55 19.73
N THR A 184 -14.76 0.49 19.24
CA THR A 184 -13.47 0.56 18.51
C THR A 184 -13.58 0.03 17.08
N ALA A 185 -12.63 0.42 16.23
CA ALA A 185 -12.46 -0.09 14.89
C ALA A 185 -10.99 -0.02 14.44
N ARG A 186 -10.62 -0.83 13.43
CA ARG A 186 -9.36 -0.63 12.71
C ARG A 186 -9.53 0.43 11.63
N ILE A 187 -8.78 1.51 11.74
CA ILE A 187 -8.79 2.62 10.77
C ILE A 187 -7.45 2.64 10.05
N SER A 188 -7.46 2.70 8.71
CA SER A 188 -6.23 2.80 7.95
C SER A 188 -5.67 4.22 8.02
N ARG A 189 -4.40 4.34 8.45
CA ARG A 189 -3.68 5.62 8.50
C ARG A 189 -2.33 5.52 7.81
N TYR A 190 -2.05 6.47 6.92
CA TYR A 190 -0.76 6.65 6.28
C TYR A 190 0.16 7.56 7.11
N SER A 191 1.42 7.16 7.27
CA SER A 191 2.44 7.99 7.89
C SER A 191 3.37 8.56 6.82
N TYR A 192 3.29 9.87 6.55
CA TYR A 192 4.17 10.54 5.58
C TYR A 192 5.66 10.48 5.98
N ARG A 193 5.97 10.35 7.28
CA ARG A 193 7.35 10.28 7.77
C ARG A 193 8.02 8.96 7.45
N THR A 194 7.32 7.86 7.75
CA THR A 194 7.82 6.50 7.53
C THR A 194 7.46 5.97 6.15
N LYS A 195 6.54 6.64 5.44
CA LYS A 195 5.91 6.21 4.18
C LYS A 195 5.22 4.84 4.28
N VAL A 196 4.68 4.53 5.46
CA VAL A 196 4.10 3.23 5.81
C VAL A 196 2.61 3.37 6.10
N GLN A 197 1.85 2.35 5.68
CA GLN A 197 0.45 2.21 6.06
C GLN A 197 0.33 1.49 7.40
N ARG A 198 -0.44 2.08 8.31
CA ARG A 198 -0.72 1.57 9.65
C ARG A 198 -2.20 1.23 9.76
N LEU A 199 -2.50 0.23 10.59
CA LEU A 199 -3.87 -0.22 10.88
C LEU A 199 -4.12 -0.27 12.40
N PRO A 200 -3.99 0.88 13.10
CA PRO A 200 -4.28 0.97 14.53
C PRO A 200 -5.74 0.64 14.84
N ILE A 201 -5.97 0.15 16.05
CA ILE A 201 -7.31 0.08 16.65
C ILE A 201 -7.52 1.41 17.37
N GLU A 202 -8.58 2.12 17.04
CA GLU A 202 -8.91 3.44 17.60
C GLU A 202 -10.41 3.48 17.98
N PRO A 203 -10.82 4.34 18.92
CA PRO A 203 -12.23 4.61 19.18
C PRO A 203 -12.95 5.12 17.93
N VAL A 204 -14.19 4.68 17.70
CA VAL A 204 -15.01 5.19 16.60
C VAL A 204 -15.53 6.60 16.90
N SER A 205 -15.79 7.38 15.85
CA SER A 205 -16.44 8.69 15.95
C SER A 205 -17.89 8.58 16.43
N GLN A 206 -18.48 9.70 16.87
CA GLN A 206 -19.88 9.74 17.26
C GLN A 206 -20.80 9.36 16.09
N ALA A 207 -20.50 9.83 14.88
CA ALA A 207 -21.24 9.48 13.67
C ALA A 207 -21.20 7.96 13.41
N SER A 208 -20.02 7.33 13.47
CA SER A 208 -19.88 5.87 13.33
C SER A 208 -20.66 5.12 14.41
N ALA A 209 -20.54 5.50 15.69
CA ALA A 209 -21.31 4.90 16.78
C ALA A 209 -22.82 5.06 16.61
N ASN A 210 -23.28 6.18 16.04
CA ASN A 210 -24.69 6.41 15.72
C ASN A 210 -25.16 5.59 14.51
N GLN A 211 -24.31 5.39 13.50
CA GLN A 211 -24.61 4.47 12.39
C GLN A 211 -24.70 3.02 12.86
N ARG A 212 -23.78 2.58 13.73
CA ARG A 212 -23.82 1.28 14.39
C ARG A 212 -25.12 1.08 15.17
N LYS A 213 -25.53 2.07 15.97
CA LYS A 213 -26.84 2.11 16.64
C LYS A 213 -27.99 1.95 15.64
N GLY A 214 -27.97 2.68 14.52
CA GLY A 214 -28.99 2.61 13.45
C GLY A 214 -29.03 1.30 12.65
N ARG A 215 -28.21 0.30 12.99
CA ARG A 215 -28.32 -1.07 12.45
C ARG A 215 -29.41 -1.89 13.15
N CYS A 216 -29.86 -1.47 14.34
CA CYS A 216 -31.16 -1.85 14.89
C CYS A 216 -32.18 -0.72 14.68
N GLY A 217 -33.46 -0.94 15.01
CA GLY A 217 -34.50 0.09 14.82
C GLY A 217 -35.07 0.18 13.40
N ARG A 218 -34.74 -0.76 12.50
CA ARG A 218 -35.21 -0.73 11.10
C ARG A 218 -36.55 -1.43 10.89
N VAL A 219 -36.79 -2.52 11.60
CA VAL A 219 -38.00 -3.36 11.46
C VAL A 219 -38.90 -3.24 12.69
N SER A 220 -38.31 -3.06 13.86
CA SER A 220 -38.98 -2.87 15.15
C SER A 220 -38.11 -2.01 16.07
N GLU A 221 -38.66 -1.64 17.23
CA GLU A 221 -37.88 -1.11 18.36
C GLU A 221 -36.71 -2.04 18.69
N GLY A 222 -35.59 -1.45 19.10
CA GLY A 222 -34.34 -2.16 19.36
C GLY A 222 -33.52 -1.53 20.49
N ILE A 223 -32.49 -2.25 20.93
CA ILE A 223 -31.59 -1.81 22.01
C ILE A 223 -30.16 -1.82 21.49
N CYS A 224 -29.44 -0.73 21.72
CA CYS A 224 -28.01 -0.61 21.47
C CYS A 224 -27.27 -0.51 22.80
N ILE A 225 -26.48 -1.53 23.13
CA ILE A 225 -25.59 -1.53 24.28
C ILE A 225 -24.22 -1.04 23.84
N ARG A 226 -23.74 0.06 24.43
CA ARG A 226 -22.38 0.60 24.24
C ARG A 226 -21.51 0.18 25.41
N LEU A 227 -20.39 -0.49 25.15
CA LEU A 227 -19.49 -0.99 26.21
C LEU A 227 -18.49 0.07 26.70
N TYR A 228 -18.87 1.34 26.58
CA TYR A 228 -18.11 2.53 26.99
C TYR A 228 -19.07 3.51 27.68
N SER A 229 -18.54 4.50 28.38
CA SER A 229 -19.37 5.47 29.10
C SER A 229 -20.01 6.50 28.17
N GLU A 230 -21.06 7.16 28.65
CA GLU A 230 -21.65 8.29 27.92
C GLU A 230 -20.67 9.47 27.81
N ASP A 231 -19.87 9.72 28.86
CA ASP A 231 -18.83 10.75 28.83
C ASP A 231 -17.76 10.46 27.76
N ASP A 232 -17.33 9.20 27.64
CA ASP A 232 -16.41 8.78 26.57
C ASP A 232 -17.06 9.01 25.20
N PHE A 233 -18.33 8.62 25.01
CA PHE A 233 -19.06 8.89 23.77
C PHE A 233 -19.08 10.37 23.39
N LEU A 234 -19.44 11.24 24.34
CA LEU A 234 -19.56 12.68 24.13
C LEU A 234 -18.21 13.37 23.89
N SER A 235 -17.12 12.79 24.41
CA SER A 235 -15.76 13.30 24.23
C SER A 235 -15.13 12.96 22.86
N ARG A 236 -15.67 11.96 22.15
CA ARG A 236 -15.13 11.50 20.87
C ARG A 236 -15.36 12.54 19.76
N PRO A 237 -14.50 12.54 18.71
CA PRO A 237 -14.74 13.33 17.51
C PRO A 237 -16.11 13.02 16.90
N GLU A 238 -16.80 14.06 16.43
CA GLU A 238 -18.13 13.92 15.83
C GLU A 238 -18.09 13.05 14.56
N PHE A 239 -17.05 13.23 13.74
CA PHE A 239 -16.85 12.52 12.48
C PHE A 239 -15.46 11.88 12.41
N THR A 240 -15.37 10.81 11.62
CA THR A 240 -14.09 10.18 11.28
C THR A 240 -13.37 11.03 10.24
N ASP A 241 -12.05 11.18 10.36
CA ASP A 241 -11.24 11.90 9.37
C ASP A 241 -11.47 11.34 7.94
N PRO A 242 -11.69 12.19 6.93
CA PRO A 242 -11.90 11.75 5.55
C PRO A 242 -10.65 11.08 4.98
N GLU A 243 -10.83 10.19 3.99
CA GLU A 243 -9.75 9.34 3.48
C GLU A 243 -8.57 10.16 2.92
N ILE A 244 -8.85 11.32 2.32
CA ILE A 244 -7.86 12.25 1.78
C ILE A 244 -6.83 12.72 2.82
N LEU A 245 -7.17 12.76 4.12
CA LEU A 245 -6.25 13.17 5.18
C LEU A 245 -5.36 12.03 5.68
N ARG A 246 -5.72 10.78 5.37
CA ARG A 246 -5.13 9.58 5.98
C ARG A 246 -4.55 8.59 4.97
N THR A 247 -4.46 8.95 3.70
CA THR A 247 -3.89 8.11 2.62
C THR A 247 -2.74 8.80 1.88
N ASN A 248 -2.03 8.05 1.03
CA ASN A 248 -1.02 8.63 0.13
C ASN A 248 -1.72 9.30 -1.08
N LEU A 249 -1.31 10.52 -1.41
CA LEU A 249 -1.99 11.34 -2.43
C LEU A 249 -1.41 11.22 -3.84
N ALA A 250 -0.38 10.39 -4.07
CA ALA A 250 0.31 10.31 -5.37
C ALA A 250 -0.63 9.99 -6.54
N SER A 251 -1.55 9.04 -6.37
CA SER A 251 -2.55 8.69 -7.38
C SER A 251 -3.44 9.88 -7.77
N VAL A 252 -3.93 10.62 -6.76
CA VAL A 252 -4.78 11.79 -6.98
C VAL A 252 -4.00 12.93 -7.63
N ILE A 253 -2.80 13.23 -7.14
CA ILE A 253 -1.92 14.26 -7.73
C ILE A 253 -1.62 13.93 -9.19
N LEU A 254 -1.33 12.68 -9.52
CA LEU A 254 -1.08 12.24 -10.88
C LEU A 254 -2.29 12.49 -11.79
N GLN A 255 -3.48 12.07 -11.35
CA GLN A 255 -4.73 12.25 -12.10
C GLN A 255 -5.09 13.74 -12.26
N MET A 256 -4.96 14.53 -11.21
CA MET A 256 -5.19 15.99 -11.24
C MET A 256 -4.29 16.69 -12.23
N THR A 257 -2.99 16.36 -12.19
CA THR A 257 -2.00 16.94 -13.10
C THR A 257 -2.28 16.50 -14.55
N ALA A 258 -2.68 15.25 -14.78
CA ALA A 258 -3.04 14.74 -16.09
C ALA A 258 -4.28 15.44 -16.69
N LEU A 259 -5.28 15.75 -15.84
CA LEU A 259 -6.52 16.44 -16.25
C LEU A 259 -6.35 17.96 -16.36
N GLY A 260 -5.21 18.50 -15.91
CA GLY A 260 -4.91 19.92 -15.88
C GLY A 260 -5.77 20.70 -14.90
N LEU A 261 -5.99 20.16 -13.69
CA LEU A 261 -6.82 20.76 -12.63
C LEU A 261 -6.06 21.75 -11.74
N GLY A 262 -4.85 22.15 -12.13
CA GLY A 262 -4.07 23.15 -11.42
C GLY A 262 -3.37 22.62 -10.17
N ASP A 263 -3.08 23.53 -9.24
CA ASP A 263 -2.41 23.23 -7.97
C ASP A 263 -3.38 22.52 -7.01
N ILE A 264 -2.98 21.33 -6.54
CA ILE A 264 -3.73 20.56 -5.55
C ILE A 264 -3.96 21.33 -4.24
N ALA A 265 -3.04 22.23 -3.86
CA ALA A 265 -3.22 23.03 -2.66
C ALA A 265 -4.33 24.11 -2.82
N ALA A 266 -4.63 24.50 -4.06
CA ALA A 266 -5.70 25.45 -4.39
C ALA A 266 -7.00 24.76 -4.82
N PHE A 267 -6.97 23.45 -5.08
CA PHE A 267 -8.13 22.69 -5.50
C PHE A 267 -9.21 22.69 -4.41
N PRO A 268 -10.48 22.88 -4.77
CA PRO A 268 -11.55 23.02 -3.79
C PRO A 268 -11.94 21.64 -3.25
N PHE A 269 -11.16 21.09 -2.33
CA PHE A 269 -11.61 19.95 -1.53
C PHE A 269 -12.62 20.41 -0.47
N VAL A 270 -13.51 19.51 -0.05
CA VAL A 270 -14.38 19.78 1.13
C VAL A 270 -13.52 20.00 2.37
N GLU A 271 -12.51 19.15 2.55
CA GLU A 271 -11.43 19.32 3.52
C GLU A 271 -10.10 19.09 2.84
N ALA A 272 -9.25 20.12 2.84
CA ALA A 272 -7.98 20.09 2.13
C ALA A 272 -6.93 19.26 2.90
N PRO A 273 -6.12 18.44 2.21
CA PRO A 273 -5.02 17.73 2.84
C PRO A 273 -3.88 18.65 3.25
N ASP A 274 -3.16 18.22 4.30
CA ASP A 274 -1.95 18.90 4.75
C ASP A 274 -0.90 19.00 3.63
N LYS A 275 -0.22 20.16 3.56
CA LYS A 275 0.88 20.40 2.62
C LYS A 275 1.97 19.34 2.67
N ARG A 276 2.21 18.73 3.84
CA ARG A 276 3.19 17.66 4.02
C ARG A 276 2.80 16.37 3.29
N ASN A 277 1.51 16.01 3.30
CA ASN A 277 1.00 14.84 2.59
C ASN A 277 1.02 15.07 1.07
N ILE A 278 0.70 16.29 0.63
CA ILE A 278 0.84 16.70 -0.77
C ILE A 278 2.29 16.54 -1.22
N GLN A 279 3.25 17.14 -0.50
CA GLN A 279 4.67 17.06 -0.83
C GLN A 279 5.20 15.63 -0.84
N ASP A 280 4.72 14.77 0.06
CA ASP A 280 5.12 13.36 0.05
C ASP A 280 4.61 12.60 -1.19
N GLY A 281 3.36 12.85 -1.61
CA GLY A 281 2.81 12.33 -2.85
C GLY A 281 3.56 12.81 -4.09
N VAL A 282 3.90 14.11 -4.14
CA VAL A 282 4.75 14.70 -5.19
C VAL A 282 6.11 14.00 -5.22
N ARG A 283 6.78 13.84 -4.08
CA ARG A 283 8.07 13.13 -4.00
C ARG A 283 7.95 11.70 -4.51
N LEU A 284 6.87 10.98 -4.21
CA LEU A 284 6.67 9.65 -4.78
C LEU A 284 6.56 9.71 -6.31
N LEU A 285 5.84 10.67 -6.87
CA LEU A 285 5.78 10.84 -8.33
C LEU A 285 7.13 11.22 -8.94
N GLU A 286 7.98 11.97 -8.25
CA GLU A 286 9.38 12.22 -8.64
C GLU A 286 10.21 10.92 -8.59
N GLU A 287 10.07 10.15 -7.52
CA GLU A 287 10.72 8.84 -7.35
C GLU A 287 10.37 7.90 -8.52
N LEU A 288 9.12 7.96 -9.02
CA LEU A 288 8.66 7.17 -10.17
C LEU A 288 9.02 7.80 -11.53
N GLY A 289 9.59 9.01 -11.55
CA GLY A 289 9.88 9.76 -12.78
C GLY A 289 8.65 10.28 -13.51
N ALA A 290 7.52 10.43 -12.81
CA ALA A 290 6.23 10.84 -13.36
C ALA A 290 6.10 12.37 -13.52
N ILE A 291 6.80 13.16 -12.69
CA ILE A 291 6.79 14.62 -12.74
C ILE A 291 8.20 15.19 -12.81
N THR A 292 8.34 16.37 -13.42
CA THR A 292 9.57 17.15 -13.39
C THR A 292 9.49 18.24 -12.32
N THR A 293 10.53 18.35 -11.50
CA THR A 293 10.73 19.49 -10.60
C THR A 293 11.42 20.60 -11.37
N ASP A 294 10.64 21.53 -11.90
CA ASP A 294 11.15 22.87 -12.20
C ASP A 294 10.88 23.70 -10.95
N GLU A 295 11.92 23.98 -10.15
CA GLU A 295 11.81 24.71 -8.89
C GLU A 295 11.21 26.12 -9.05
N GLN A 296 11.18 26.65 -10.27
CA GLN A 296 10.60 27.95 -10.61
C GLN A 296 9.15 27.85 -11.10
N ALA A 297 8.67 26.65 -11.43
CA ALA A 297 7.31 26.45 -11.92
C ALA A 297 6.31 26.34 -10.75
N THR A 298 5.27 27.18 -10.79
CA THR A 298 4.14 27.12 -9.85
C THR A 298 3.22 25.90 -10.06
N VAL A 299 3.40 25.14 -11.14
CA VAL A 299 2.56 23.98 -11.50
C VAL A 299 3.44 22.81 -11.91
N TYR A 300 3.20 21.65 -11.30
CA TYR A 300 3.86 20.39 -11.67
C TYR A 300 3.52 20.00 -13.11
N LYS A 301 4.53 19.54 -13.85
CA LYS A 301 4.36 19.03 -15.22
C LYS A 301 4.64 17.54 -15.27
N LEU A 302 3.75 16.80 -15.93
CA LEU A 302 3.96 15.38 -16.20
C LEU A 302 5.07 15.19 -17.23
N THR A 303 5.99 14.26 -16.93
CA THR A 303 6.92 13.71 -17.91
C THR A 303 6.16 12.87 -18.94
N PRO A 304 6.78 12.47 -20.07
CA PRO A 304 6.19 11.48 -20.98
C PRO A 304 5.79 10.19 -20.24
N MET A 305 6.64 9.73 -19.32
CA MET A 305 6.35 8.59 -18.43
C MET A 305 5.12 8.86 -17.56
N GLY A 306 5.04 10.04 -16.92
CA GLY A 306 3.89 10.42 -16.09
C GLY A 306 2.56 10.42 -16.84
N ARG A 307 2.56 10.85 -18.10
CA ARG A 307 1.36 10.79 -18.96
C ARG A 307 0.94 9.38 -19.31
N GLN A 308 1.89 8.44 -19.44
CA GLN A 308 1.58 7.03 -19.63
C GLN A 308 1.08 6.40 -18.33
N LEU A 309 1.70 6.70 -17.19
CA LEU A 309 1.28 6.24 -15.87
C LEU A 309 -0.16 6.63 -15.56
N SER A 310 -0.56 7.88 -15.85
CA SER A 310 -1.91 8.36 -15.58
C SER A 310 -3.01 7.66 -16.38
N GLN A 311 -2.67 6.95 -17.46
CA GLN A 311 -3.64 6.21 -18.28
C GLN A 311 -3.95 4.81 -17.73
N LEU A 312 -3.07 4.25 -16.89
CA LEU A 312 -3.25 2.92 -16.32
C LEU A 312 -4.18 2.98 -15.09
N PRO A 313 -5.21 2.11 -14.99
CA PRO A 313 -6.21 2.14 -13.91
C PRO A 313 -5.72 1.46 -12.62
N VAL A 314 -4.49 1.72 -12.20
CA VAL A 314 -3.87 1.14 -10.99
C VAL A 314 -3.00 2.17 -10.27
N ASP A 315 -2.56 1.85 -9.05
CA ASP A 315 -1.62 2.69 -8.29
C ASP A 315 -0.37 3.05 -9.13
N PRO A 316 0.14 4.30 -9.08
CA PRO A 316 1.30 4.75 -9.85
C PRO A 316 2.53 3.85 -9.74
N ARG A 317 2.77 3.22 -8.58
CA ARG A 317 3.88 2.26 -8.41
C ARG A 317 3.66 1.04 -9.28
N LEU A 318 2.46 0.47 -9.25
CA LEU A 318 2.09 -0.70 -10.03
C LEU A 318 2.12 -0.38 -11.54
N ALA A 319 1.58 0.78 -11.92
CA ALA A 319 1.65 1.28 -13.29
C ALA A 319 3.10 1.40 -13.78
N ARG A 320 4.01 1.88 -12.93
CA ARG A 320 5.45 2.01 -13.24
C ARG A 320 6.10 0.68 -13.56
N MET A 321 5.71 -0.39 -12.86
CA MET A 321 6.20 -1.75 -13.12
C MET A 321 5.76 -2.25 -14.50
N VAL A 322 4.49 -2.05 -14.86
CA VAL A 322 3.95 -2.47 -16.17
C VAL A 322 4.66 -1.74 -17.31
N LEU A 323 4.91 -0.43 -17.16
CA LEU A 323 5.61 0.34 -18.18
C LEU A 323 7.08 -0.07 -18.31
N GLU A 324 7.80 -0.37 -17.21
CA GLU A 324 9.18 -0.85 -17.33
C GLU A 324 9.26 -2.24 -17.97
N ALA A 325 8.26 -3.09 -17.71
CA ALA A 325 8.25 -4.47 -18.17
C ALA A 325 8.40 -4.61 -19.69
N GLN A 326 8.06 -3.57 -20.47
CA GLN A 326 8.31 -3.52 -21.91
C GLN A 326 9.80 -3.69 -22.25
N LYS A 327 10.69 -3.03 -21.52
CA LYS A 327 12.15 -3.07 -21.78
C LYS A 327 12.77 -4.42 -21.43
N HIS A 328 12.11 -5.16 -20.56
CA HIS A 328 12.55 -6.45 -20.02
C HIS A 328 11.81 -7.64 -20.62
N GLY A 329 10.88 -7.40 -21.56
CA GLY A 329 10.10 -8.45 -22.20
C GLY A 329 9.21 -9.25 -21.24
N CYS A 330 8.75 -8.64 -20.14
CA CYS A 330 8.01 -9.31 -19.06
C CYS A 330 6.62 -8.68 -18.78
N VAL A 331 6.05 -8.01 -19.79
CA VAL A 331 4.79 -7.25 -19.69
C VAL A 331 3.63 -8.13 -19.23
N ARG A 332 3.54 -9.37 -19.73
CA ARG A 332 2.50 -10.33 -19.35
C ARG A 332 2.55 -10.61 -17.84
N GLU A 333 3.72 -10.99 -17.33
CA GLU A 333 3.96 -11.32 -15.92
C GLU A 333 3.73 -10.10 -15.03
N ALA A 334 4.23 -8.92 -15.44
CA ALA A 334 4.03 -7.68 -14.71
C ALA A 334 2.53 -7.30 -14.61
N MET A 335 1.75 -7.44 -15.69
CA MET A 335 0.30 -7.22 -15.64
C MET A 335 -0.41 -8.22 -14.72
N ILE A 336 -0.03 -9.51 -14.76
CA ILE A 336 -0.60 -10.54 -13.86
C ILE A 336 -0.34 -10.16 -12.39
N ILE A 337 0.90 -9.80 -12.07
CA ILE A 337 1.32 -9.46 -10.72
C ILE A 337 0.64 -8.17 -10.25
N THR A 338 0.69 -7.10 -11.04
CA THR A 338 0.15 -5.80 -10.65
C THR A 338 -1.38 -5.81 -10.51
N SER A 339 -2.08 -6.55 -11.35
CA SER A 339 -3.53 -6.78 -11.18
C SER A 339 -3.84 -7.56 -9.91
N ALA A 340 -3.01 -8.55 -9.54
CA ALA A 340 -3.17 -9.30 -8.28
C ALA A 340 -2.96 -8.40 -7.06
N LEU A 341 -1.94 -7.54 -7.10
CA LEU A 341 -1.61 -6.61 -6.03
C LEU A 341 -2.63 -5.48 -5.85
N SER A 342 -3.48 -5.24 -6.87
CA SER A 342 -4.52 -4.20 -6.82
C SER A 342 -5.82 -4.68 -6.15
N ILE A 343 -5.94 -5.97 -5.87
CA ILE A 343 -7.13 -6.58 -5.30
C ILE A 343 -6.79 -7.36 -4.03
N GLN A 344 -7.81 -7.85 -3.34
CA GLN A 344 -7.59 -8.80 -2.25
C GLN A 344 -7.11 -10.16 -2.80
N ASP A 345 -6.18 -10.81 -2.09
CA ASP A 345 -5.63 -12.11 -2.51
C ASP A 345 -6.77 -13.13 -2.77
N PRO A 346 -6.81 -13.78 -3.96
CA PRO A 346 -7.81 -14.78 -4.30
C PRO A 346 -7.66 -16.07 -3.48
N ARG A 347 -6.50 -16.31 -2.86
CA ARG A 347 -6.29 -17.47 -1.98
C ARG A 347 -7.00 -17.27 -0.64
N GLU A 348 -7.84 -18.23 -0.30
CA GLU A 348 -8.51 -18.29 1.00
C GLU A 348 -7.69 -19.17 1.93
N ARG A 349 -7.46 -18.70 3.16
CA ARG A 349 -6.80 -19.48 4.21
C ARG A 349 -7.73 -19.57 5.42
N PRO A 350 -8.79 -20.40 5.37
CA PRO A 350 -9.72 -20.61 6.47
C PRO A 350 -8.99 -21.19 7.67
N MET A 351 -9.41 -20.83 8.88
CA MET A 351 -8.67 -21.18 10.08
C MET A 351 -8.81 -22.63 10.52
N ASP A 352 -9.98 -23.21 10.29
CA ASP A 352 -10.27 -24.63 10.47
C ASP A 352 -9.54 -25.52 9.46
N LYS A 353 -9.13 -24.95 8.31
CA LYS A 353 -8.53 -25.67 7.18
C LYS A 353 -7.18 -25.13 6.75
N GLN A 354 -6.45 -24.45 7.64
CA GLN A 354 -5.15 -23.84 7.29
C GLN A 354 -4.18 -24.84 6.68
N GLN A 355 -4.04 -26.03 7.26
CA GLN A 355 -3.12 -27.04 6.74
C GLN A 355 -3.52 -27.51 5.34
N ALA A 356 -4.82 -27.74 5.11
CA ALA A 356 -5.34 -28.16 3.82
C ALA A 356 -5.22 -27.05 2.75
N SER A 357 -5.51 -25.80 3.10
CA SER A 357 -5.31 -24.66 2.19
C SER A 357 -3.83 -24.45 1.88
N ASP A 358 -2.97 -24.52 2.89
CA ASP A 358 -1.52 -24.35 2.72
C ASP A 358 -0.93 -25.46 1.85
N GLU A 359 -1.41 -26.70 1.98
CA GLU A 359 -1.01 -27.80 1.11
C GLU A 359 -1.41 -27.57 -0.34
N LYS A 360 -2.66 -27.14 -0.58
CA LYS A 360 -3.16 -26.80 -1.92
C LYS A 360 -2.43 -25.62 -2.54
N HIS A 361 -2.10 -24.60 -1.75
CA HIS A 361 -1.46 -23.38 -2.24
C HIS A 361 0.04 -23.53 -2.43
N ARG A 362 0.68 -24.50 -1.74
CA ARG A 362 2.11 -24.79 -1.86
C ARG A 362 2.54 -25.07 -3.30
N ARG A 363 1.68 -25.63 -4.15
CA ARG A 363 1.98 -25.89 -5.57
C ARG A 363 2.24 -24.61 -6.38
N PHE A 364 1.81 -23.45 -5.88
CA PHE A 364 2.04 -22.16 -6.52
C PHE A 364 3.30 -21.48 -6.01
N HIS A 365 3.85 -21.90 -4.86
CA HIS A 365 4.98 -21.23 -4.24
C HIS A 365 6.21 -21.31 -5.13
N ASP A 366 6.85 -20.15 -5.29
CA ASP A 366 8.23 -20.08 -5.76
C ASP A 366 9.18 -19.95 -4.56
N LYS A 367 10.40 -20.49 -4.69
CA LYS A 367 11.36 -20.54 -3.58
C LYS A 367 11.98 -19.18 -3.28
N GLU A 368 12.00 -18.28 -4.25
CA GLU A 368 12.68 -16.99 -4.19
C GLU A 368 11.72 -15.80 -4.40
N SER A 369 10.44 -16.00 -4.73
CA SER A 369 9.50 -14.91 -5.02
C SER A 369 8.03 -15.21 -4.74
N ASP A 370 7.42 -14.50 -3.80
CA ASP A 370 5.97 -14.51 -3.63
C ASP A 370 5.23 -13.87 -4.84
N PHE A 371 5.90 -12.99 -5.62
CA PHE A 371 5.30 -12.41 -6.83
C PHE A 371 5.08 -13.48 -7.90
N LEU A 372 6.05 -14.38 -8.09
CA LEU A 372 5.91 -15.49 -9.04
C LEU A 372 4.84 -16.50 -8.62
N ALA A 373 4.49 -16.54 -7.33
CA ALA A 373 3.37 -17.37 -6.90
C ALA A 373 2.04 -16.93 -7.53
N PHE A 374 1.86 -15.63 -7.82
CA PHE A 374 0.72 -15.14 -8.59
C PHE A 374 0.78 -15.57 -10.05
N VAL A 375 1.95 -15.52 -10.69
CA VAL A 375 2.12 -16.00 -12.07
C VAL A 375 1.80 -17.50 -12.18
N ASN A 376 2.28 -18.30 -11.23
CA ASN A 376 2.01 -19.73 -11.16
C ASN A 376 0.52 -20.02 -10.95
N LEU A 377 -0.12 -19.30 -10.01
CA LEU A 377 -1.55 -19.41 -9.77
C LEU A 377 -2.38 -19.02 -11.00
N TRP A 378 -1.99 -17.95 -11.68
CA TRP A 378 -2.65 -17.47 -12.90
C TRP A 378 -2.59 -18.51 -14.02
N ASN A 379 -1.42 -19.09 -14.27
CA ASN A 379 -1.23 -20.13 -15.27
C ASN A 379 -2.10 -21.36 -14.95
N TYR A 380 -2.08 -21.81 -13.69
CA TYR A 380 -2.93 -22.90 -13.23
C TYR A 380 -4.43 -22.61 -13.46
N ILE A 381 -4.90 -21.43 -13.08
CA ILE A 381 -6.29 -21.01 -13.30
C ILE A 381 -6.64 -21.06 -14.79
N GLY A 382 -5.77 -20.53 -15.65
CA GLY A 382 -5.98 -20.54 -17.09
C GLY A 382 -6.05 -21.94 -17.69
N GLU A 383 -5.22 -22.88 -17.21
CA GLU A 383 -5.28 -24.29 -17.61
C GLU A 383 -6.60 -24.95 -17.17
N GLN A 384 -7.01 -24.74 -15.91
CA GLN A 384 -8.25 -25.30 -15.39
C GLN A 384 -9.49 -24.74 -16.12
N GLN A 385 -9.50 -23.45 -16.45
CA GLN A 385 -10.60 -22.84 -17.22
C GLN A 385 -10.72 -23.36 -18.65
N LYS A 386 -9.61 -23.79 -19.26
CA LYS A 386 -9.63 -24.45 -20.58
C LYS A 386 -10.10 -25.90 -20.50
N ALA A 387 -9.73 -26.60 -19.42
CA ALA A 387 -10.01 -28.02 -19.26
C ALA A 387 -11.41 -28.32 -18.70
N LEU A 388 -11.99 -27.41 -17.91
CA LEU A 388 -13.22 -27.62 -17.16
C LEU A 388 -14.36 -26.74 -17.69
N SER A 389 -15.61 -27.23 -17.59
CA SER A 389 -16.78 -26.37 -17.74
C SER A 389 -16.83 -25.29 -16.65
N SER A 390 -17.55 -24.19 -16.88
CA SER A 390 -17.68 -23.09 -15.91
C SER A 390 -18.12 -23.56 -14.51
N ASN A 391 -19.06 -24.51 -14.43
CA ASN A 391 -19.54 -25.06 -13.15
C ASN A 391 -18.47 -25.94 -12.47
N GLN A 392 -17.75 -26.76 -13.24
CA GLN A 392 -16.66 -27.57 -12.71
C GLN A 392 -15.49 -26.69 -12.24
N PHE A 393 -15.14 -25.66 -12.99
CA PHE A 393 -14.11 -24.70 -12.60
C PHE A 393 -14.46 -23.98 -11.29
N ARG A 394 -15.70 -23.48 -11.16
CA ARG A 394 -16.15 -22.86 -9.91
C ARG A 394 -16.08 -23.82 -8.72
N ARG A 395 -16.39 -25.10 -8.92
CA ARG A 395 -16.23 -26.16 -7.91
C ARG A 395 -14.74 -26.40 -7.59
N GLN A 396 -13.88 -26.41 -8.61
CA GLN A 396 -12.43 -26.58 -8.46
C GLN A 396 -11.81 -25.45 -7.64
N CYS A 397 -12.16 -24.19 -7.92
CA CYS A 397 -11.74 -23.05 -7.10
C CYS A 397 -12.06 -23.27 -5.62
N ARG A 398 -13.28 -23.71 -5.30
CA ARG A 398 -13.68 -24.01 -3.91
C ARG A 398 -12.85 -25.14 -3.29
N VAL A 399 -12.58 -26.21 -4.04
CA VAL A 399 -11.76 -27.35 -3.57
C VAL A 399 -10.31 -26.93 -3.27
N ASP A 400 -9.79 -25.97 -4.02
CA ASP A 400 -8.43 -25.48 -3.88
C ASP A 400 -8.32 -24.20 -3.04
N PHE A 401 -9.38 -23.86 -2.29
CA PHE A 401 -9.43 -22.68 -1.42
C PHE A 401 -9.11 -21.37 -2.18
N LEU A 402 -9.76 -21.18 -3.33
CA LEU A 402 -9.69 -19.98 -4.14
C LEU A 402 -11.07 -19.32 -4.21
N ASN A 403 -11.11 -18.03 -3.93
CA ASN A 403 -12.32 -17.23 -4.06
C ASN A 403 -12.61 -16.94 -5.53
N TYR A 404 -13.63 -17.59 -6.10
CA TYR A 404 -13.98 -17.44 -7.51
C TYR A 404 -14.30 -16.00 -7.93
N LEU A 405 -14.91 -15.18 -7.07
CA LEU A 405 -15.20 -13.78 -7.42
C LEU A 405 -13.93 -12.95 -7.51
N ARG A 406 -12.99 -13.11 -6.56
CA ARG A 406 -11.67 -12.44 -6.63
C ARG A 406 -10.84 -12.91 -7.81
N VAL A 407 -10.95 -14.19 -8.20
CA VAL A 407 -10.34 -14.69 -9.45
C VAL A 407 -10.90 -13.96 -10.67
N ARG A 408 -12.23 -13.76 -10.73
CA ARG A 408 -12.85 -12.98 -11.82
C ARG A 408 -12.41 -11.52 -11.80
N GLU A 409 -12.45 -10.88 -10.64
CA GLU A 409 -11.99 -9.50 -10.46
C GLU A 409 -10.53 -9.33 -10.93
N TRP A 410 -9.65 -10.27 -10.55
CA TRP A 410 -8.27 -10.30 -11.03
C TRP A 410 -8.19 -10.35 -12.56
N GLN A 411 -8.98 -11.23 -13.18
CA GLN A 411 -9.04 -11.37 -14.63
C GLN A 411 -9.60 -10.13 -15.34
N ASP A 412 -10.58 -9.46 -14.72
CA ASP A 412 -11.18 -8.24 -15.23
C ASP A 412 -10.16 -7.08 -15.19
N ILE A 413 -9.45 -6.89 -14.07
CA ILE A 413 -8.39 -5.87 -13.95
C ILE A 413 -7.24 -6.15 -14.93
N TYR A 414 -6.79 -7.40 -15.04
CA TYR A 414 -5.78 -7.78 -16.05
C TYR A 414 -6.24 -7.43 -17.48
N THR A 415 -7.52 -7.68 -17.79
CA THR A 415 -8.08 -7.38 -19.11
C THR A 415 -8.13 -5.87 -19.38
N GLN A 416 -8.51 -5.07 -18.38
CA GLN A 416 -8.49 -3.60 -18.46
C GLN A 416 -7.06 -3.07 -18.67
N LEU A 417 -6.10 -3.56 -17.89
CA LEU A 417 -4.68 -3.22 -18.06
C LEU A 417 -4.20 -3.56 -19.47
N ARG A 418 -4.52 -4.76 -19.97
CA ARG A 418 -4.13 -5.21 -21.30
C ARG A 418 -4.72 -4.32 -22.41
N GLN A 419 -5.95 -3.83 -22.24
CA GLN A 419 -6.56 -2.89 -23.20
C GLN A 419 -5.76 -1.59 -23.28
N VAL A 420 -5.46 -0.98 -22.13
CA VAL A 420 -4.66 0.26 -22.07
C VAL A 420 -3.23 0.04 -22.60
N VAL A 421 -2.57 -1.05 -22.20
CA VAL A 421 -1.22 -1.42 -22.69
C VAL A 421 -1.20 -1.56 -24.21
N LYS A 422 -2.26 -2.14 -24.80
CA LYS A 422 -2.41 -2.25 -26.25
C LYS A 422 -2.61 -0.89 -26.92
N GLU A 423 -3.44 -0.01 -26.34
CA GLU A 423 -3.63 1.37 -26.82
C GLU A 423 -2.35 2.19 -26.79
N LEU A 424 -1.50 1.96 -25.78
CA LEU A 424 -0.16 2.56 -25.66
C LEU A 424 0.87 1.97 -26.65
N GLY A 425 0.50 0.94 -27.43
CA GLY A 425 1.40 0.28 -28.39
C GLY A 425 2.48 -0.58 -27.74
N ILE A 426 2.29 -1.00 -26.49
CA ILE A 426 3.27 -1.81 -25.75
C ILE A 426 3.07 -3.28 -26.13
N PRO A 427 4.10 -3.96 -26.66
CA PRO A 427 4.01 -5.37 -27.01
C PRO A 427 3.96 -6.24 -25.75
N VAL A 428 3.08 -7.24 -25.76
CA VAL A 428 3.01 -8.26 -24.71
C VAL A 428 3.82 -9.47 -25.16
N ASN A 429 4.72 -9.95 -24.29
CA ASN A 429 5.56 -11.11 -24.57
C ASN A 429 4.75 -12.40 -24.73
N SER A 430 5.21 -13.25 -25.67
CA SER A 430 4.63 -14.57 -25.96
C SER A 430 5.25 -15.68 -25.11
N GLU A 431 6.56 -15.58 -24.89
CA GLU A 431 7.34 -16.52 -24.08
C GLU A 431 7.43 -16.04 -22.62
N PRO A 432 7.49 -16.96 -21.64
CA PRO A 432 7.68 -16.61 -20.24
C PRO A 432 9.00 -15.85 -20.03
N ALA A 433 8.93 -14.73 -19.32
CA ALA A 433 10.12 -13.95 -18.98
C ALA A 433 10.96 -14.61 -17.87
N GLU A 434 12.26 -14.32 -17.86
CA GLU A 434 13.16 -14.82 -16.83
C GLU A 434 12.95 -14.12 -15.49
N TYR A 435 13.33 -14.80 -14.40
CA TYR A 435 13.21 -14.29 -13.03
C TYR A 435 13.78 -12.86 -12.90
N ARG A 436 15.02 -12.66 -13.36
CA ARG A 436 15.73 -11.38 -13.26
C ARG A 436 14.95 -10.25 -13.90
N GLU A 437 14.47 -10.46 -15.13
CA GLU A 437 13.80 -9.45 -15.94
C GLU A 437 12.46 -9.02 -15.33
N ILE A 438 11.70 -9.97 -14.77
CA ILE A 438 10.47 -9.67 -14.03
C ILE A 438 10.80 -8.79 -12.82
N HIS A 439 11.79 -9.17 -12.01
CA HIS A 439 12.07 -8.49 -10.76
C HIS A 439 12.72 -7.10 -10.95
N ILE A 440 13.50 -6.89 -12.02
CA ILE A 440 13.99 -5.55 -12.38
C ILE A 440 12.81 -4.62 -12.74
N ALA A 441 11.84 -5.10 -13.51
CA ALA A 441 10.65 -4.31 -13.83
C ALA A 441 9.85 -3.95 -12.57
N LEU A 442 9.62 -4.92 -11.67
CA LEU A 442 8.93 -4.70 -10.40
C LEU A 442 9.67 -3.71 -9.47
N LEU A 443 11.01 -3.77 -9.45
CA LEU A 443 11.84 -2.88 -8.63
C LEU A 443 11.56 -1.40 -8.91
N THR A 444 11.22 -1.02 -10.15
CA THR A 444 10.95 0.39 -10.50
C THR A 444 9.80 1.02 -9.73
N GLY A 445 8.79 0.23 -9.34
CA GLY A 445 7.71 0.70 -8.47
C GLY A 445 8.00 0.52 -6.97
N LEU A 446 9.00 -0.29 -6.62
CA LEU A 446 9.31 -0.74 -5.26
C LEU A 446 10.67 -0.29 -4.74
N LEU A 447 11.32 0.72 -5.34
CA LEU A 447 12.64 1.20 -4.93
C LEU A 447 12.72 1.62 -3.45
N SER A 448 11.61 2.09 -2.88
CA SER A 448 11.50 2.43 -1.46
C SER A 448 11.14 1.24 -0.56
N HIS A 449 10.85 0.08 -1.13
CA HIS A 449 10.44 -1.16 -0.42
C HIS A 449 11.50 -2.26 -0.57
N ILE A 450 12.76 -1.89 -0.70
CA ILE A 450 13.89 -2.82 -0.64
C ILE A 450 14.46 -2.90 0.78
N GLY A 451 15.07 -4.03 1.12
CA GLY A 451 15.74 -4.23 2.39
C GLY A 451 16.97 -5.12 2.30
N MET A 452 17.96 -4.80 3.12
CA MET A 452 19.16 -5.59 3.36
C MET A 452 19.05 -6.26 4.73
N LYS A 453 19.17 -7.58 4.76
CA LYS A 453 19.07 -8.38 5.99
C LYS A 453 20.24 -8.07 6.93
N ASP A 454 19.95 -7.90 8.21
CA ASP A 454 20.97 -7.83 9.24
C ASP A 454 21.62 -9.20 9.46
N ALA A 455 22.93 -9.23 9.76
CA ALA A 455 23.67 -10.49 9.90
C ALA A 455 23.13 -11.36 11.06
N ASP A 456 22.76 -10.72 12.16
CA ASP A 456 22.44 -11.40 13.43
C ASP A 456 20.94 -11.50 13.74
N LYS A 457 20.07 -10.91 12.89
CA LYS A 457 18.63 -10.82 13.13
C LYS A 457 17.83 -11.29 11.93
N GLN A 458 16.60 -11.77 12.18
CA GLN A 458 15.61 -12.01 11.12
C GLN A 458 14.88 -10.70 10.75
N GLU A 459 15.64 -9.62 10.65
CA GLU A 459 15.18 -8.26 10.37
C GLU A 459 15.99 -7.67 9.21
N PHE A 460 15.38 -6.71 8.54
CA PHE A 460 15.92 -6.01 7.39
C PHE A 460 16.06 -4.53 7.71
N THR A 461 17.19 -3.96 7.34
CA THR A 461 17.34 -2.51 7.16
C THR A 461 16.77 -2.16 5.79
N GLY A 462 15.67 -1.39 5.78
CA GLY A 462 15.02 -0.88 4.59
C GLY A 462 15.41 0.56 4.26
N ALA A 463 14.80 1.08 3.18
CA ALA A 463 14.94 2.47 2.80
C ALA A 463 14.63 3.42 3.97
N ARG A 464 15.41 4.49 4.09
CA ARG A 464 15.26 5.51 5.15
C ARG A 464 15.40 4.93 6.57
N ASN A 465 16.23 3.88 6.72
CA ASN A 465 16.49 3.16 7.97
C ASN A 465 15.28 2.47 8.61
N ALA A 466 14.21 2.21 7.84
CA ALA A 466 13.10 1.41 8.31
C ALA A 466 13.58 0.02 8.74
N ARG A 467 13.03 -0.54 9.81
CA ARG A 467 13.31 -1.91 10.27
C ARG A 467 12.07 -2.75 10.07
N PHE A 468 12.16 -3.82 9.29
CA PHE A 468 11.02 -4.69 9.01
C PHE A 468 11.43 -6.16 8.98
N ALA A 469 10.45 -7.05 9.15
CA ALA A 469 10.62 -8.48 8.96
C ALA A 469 9.70 -8.96 7.83
N ILE A 470 10.10 -10.04 7.12
CA ILE A 470 9.22 -10.68 6.15
C ILE A 470 8.01 -11.28 6.87
N PHE A 471 6.82 -11.10 6.30
CA PHE A 471 5.58 -11.61 6.88
C PHE A 471 5.58 -13.15 6.95
N PRO A 472 5.09 -13.78 8.04
CA PRO A 472 5.16 -15.24 8.22
C PRO A 472 4.46 -16.07 7.14
N GLY A 473 3.49 -15.48 6.43
CA GLY A 473 2.81 -16.12 5.30
C GLY A 473 3.63 -16.20 4.01
N SER A 474 4.77 -15.53 3.94
CA SER A 474 5.66 -15.55 2.77
C SER A 474 6.40 -16.87 2.64
N GLY A 475 6.63 -17.33 1.39
CA GLY A 475 7.50 -18.47 1.11
C GLY A 475 8.95 -18.25 1.58
N LEU A 476 9.37 -16.98 1.68
CA LEU A 476 10.73 -16.58 2.05
C LEU A 476 10.93 -16.43 3.57
N PHE A 477 9.87 -16.55 4.38
CA PHE A 477 9.94 -16.30 5.83
C PHE A 477 10.95 -17.21 6.55
N LYS A 478 10.99 -18.50 6.20
CA LYS A 478 11.88 -19.48 6.86
C LYS A 478 13.36 -19.32 6.48
N LYS A 479 13.63 -18.88 5.24
CA LYS A 479 14.97 -18.69 4.69
C LYS A 479 15.05 -17.35 3.96
N PRO A 480 15.03 -16.23 4.70
CA PRO A 480 14.97 -14.91 4.10
C PRO A 480 16.32 -14.56 3.44
N PRO A 481 16.29 -13.99 2.22
CA PRO A 481 17.50 -13.68 1.45
C PRO A 481 18.27 -12.50 2.07
N LYS A 482 19.52 -12.30 1.62
CA LYS A 482 20.34 -11.16 2.06
C LYS A 482 19.75 -9.82 1.61
N TRP A 483 19.16 -9.79 0.41
CA TRP A 483 18.48 -8.63 -0.14
C TRP A 483 17.09 -9.03 -0.59
N THR A 484 16.11 -8.18 -0.31
CA THR A 484 14.73 -8.43 -0.68
C THR A 484 14.06 -7.15 -1.18
N MET A 485 13.06 -7.30 -2.04
CA MET A 485 12.01 -6.31 -2.26
C MET A 485 10.69 -6.85 -1.73
N VAL A 486 9.81 -5.97 -1.28
CA VAL A 486 8.46 -6.32 -0.82
C VAL A 486 7.42 -5.45 -1.51
N ALA A 487 6.23 -5.99 -1.79
CA ALA A 487 5.15 -5.21 -2.39
C ALA A 487 4.67 -4.12 -1.43
N GLU A 488 4.52 -4.47 -0.15
CA GLU A 488 3.94 -3.60 0.87
C GLU A 488 4.72 -3.64 2.17
N LEU A 489 4.77 -2.49 2.85
CA LEU A 489 5.24 -2.33 4.22
C LEU A 489 4.04 -1.93 5.08
N VAL A 490 3.60 -2.82 5.96
CA VAL A 490 2.41 -2.64 6.80
C VAL A 490 2.76 -2.81 8.27
N GLU A 491 2.41 -1.82 9.08
CA GLU A 491 2.64 -1.86 10.53
C GLU A 491 1.40 -2.38 11.26
N THR A 492 1.59 -3.45 12.03
CA THR A 492 0.60 -3.98 12.97
C THR A 492 1.18 -4.01 14.38
N SER A 493 1.74 -5.14 14.83
CA SER A 493 2.54 -5.23 16.06
C SER A 493 3.99 -4.79 15.85
N ARG A 494 4.47 -4.92 14.61
CA ARG A 494 5.74 -4.41 14.09
C ARG A 494 5.58 -4.17 12.60
N LEU A 495 6.61 -3.62 11.97
CA LEU A 495 6.62 -3.42 10.53
C LEU A 495 6.87 -4.73 9.79
N TRP A 496 5.91 -5.12 8.94
CA TRP A 496 5.97 -6.34 8.14
C TRP A 496 6.11 -6.01 6.66
N GLY A 497 7.07 -6.67 5.99
CA GLY A 497 7.16 -6.71 4.54
C GLY A 497 6.32 -7.86 3.99
N ARG A 498 5.31 -7.55 3.18
CA ARG A 498 4.40 -8.53 2.58
C ARG A 498 4.70 -8.70 1.10
N ILE A 499 4.56 -9.95 0.63
CA ILE A 499 4.83 -10.38 -0.76
C ILE A 499 6.28 -10.05 -1.11
N ALA A 500 7.19 -10.94 -0.71
CA ALA A 500 8.62 -10.72 -0.79
C ALA A 500 9.25 -11.45 -1.99
N ALA A 501 10.34 -10.90 -2.51
CA ALA A 501 11.23 -11.61 -3.42
C ALA A 501 12.69 -11.31 -3.11
N ARG A 502 13.55 -12.26 -3.45
CA ARG A 502 15.00 -12.04 -3.50
C ARG A 502 15.31 -11.07 -4.64
N ILE A 503 16.24 -10.16 -4.38
CA ILE A 503 16.86 -9.33 -5.41
C ILE A 503 18.37 -9.36 -5.25
N ASP A 504 19.10 -9.05 -6.31
CA ASP A 504 20.52 -8.71 -6.21
C ASP A 504 20.70 -7.17 -6.23
N PRO A 505 21.59 -6.61 -5.40
CA PRO A 505 21.72 -5.16 -5.24
C PRO A 505 22.16 -4.45 -6.53
N GLU A 506 22.88 -5.16 -7.40
CA GLU A 506 23.29 -4.69 -8.74
C GLU A 506 22.11 -4.38 -9.67
N TRP A 507 20.93 -4.98 -9.43
CA TRP A 507 19.73 -4.71 -10.22
C TRP A 507 19.16 -3.33 -9.94
N VAL A 508 19.47 -2.76 -8.77
CA VAL A 508 18.90 -1.48 -8.31
C VAL A 508 19.56 -0.29 -8.98
N GLU A 509 20.89 -0.33 -9.19
CA GLU A 509 21.65 0.80 -9.73
C GLU A 509 21.15 1.27 -11.12
N PRO A 510 20.90 0.38 -12.11
CA PRO A 510 20.42 0.79 -13.43
C PRO A 510 19.04 1.47 -13.42
N VAL A 511 18.15 1.05 -12.52
CA VAL A 511 16.76 1.54 -12.47
C VAL A 511 16.54 2.71 -11.51
N ALA A 512 17.50 2.97 -10.63
CA ALA A 512 17.40 4.01 -9.59
C ALA A 512 18.35 5.19 -9.82
N GLN A 513 18.92 5.37 -11.02
CA GLN A 513 19.99 6.34 -11.30
C GLN A 513 19.74 7.76 -10.76
N HIS A 514 18.49 8.25 -10.85
CA HIS A 514 18.06 9.57 -10.37
C HIS A 514 17.97 9.70 -8.84
N LEU A 515 18.05 8.57 -8.12
CA LEU A 515 17.94 8.47 -6.66
C LEU A 515 19.25 8.08 -5.98
N LEU A 516 20.27 7.70 -6.76
CA LEU A 516 21.56 7.24 -6.23
C LEU A 516 22.35 8.42 -5.65
N LYS A 517 22.95 8.16 -4.49
CA LYS A 517 24.00 9.01 -3.91
C LYS A 517 25.33 8.31 -4.02
N ARG A 518 26.30 8.96 -4.65
CA ARG A 518 27.66 8.47 -4.84
C ARG A 518 28.60 9.18 -3.88
N SER A 519 29.46 8.41 -3.23
CA SER A 519 30.55 8.91 -2.39
C SER A 519 31.84 8.22 -2.78
N TYR A 520 32.94 8.96 -2.78
CA TYR A 520 34.25 8.46 -3.19
C TYR A 520 35.23 8.54 -2.02
N SER A 521 36.07 7.52 -1.87
CA SER A 521 37.09 7.44 -0.83
C SER A 521 38.41 6.91 -1.37
N GLU A 522 39.49 7.14 -0.62
CA GLU A 522 40.83 6.62 -0.91
C GLU A 522 41.34 6.93 -2.34
N PRO A 523 41.33 8.20 -2.78
CA PRO A 523 41.93 8.55 -4.06
C PRO A 523 43.44 8.29 -4.02
N HIS A 524 43.94 7.45 -4.92
CA HIS A 524 45.34 7.06 -4.97
C HIS A 524 45.83 6.88 -6.42
N TRP A 525 47.12 7.12 -6.65
CA TRP A 525 47.75 6.79 -7.92
C TRP A 525 47.89 5.27 -8.03
N GLU A 526 47.37 4.69 -9.11
CA GLU A 526 47.60 3.29 -9.41
C GLU A 526 48.52 3.12 -10.62
N ARG A 527 49.75 2.69 -10.35
CA ARG A 527 50.79 2.46 -11.36
C ARG A 527 50.35 1.55 -12.50
N ALA A 528 49.59 0.49 -12.21
CA ALA A 528 49.14 -0.47 -13.22
C ALA A 528 48.13 0.12 -14.20
N GLN A 529 47.25 1.01 -13.74
CA GLN A 529 46.26 1.68 -14.60
C GLN A 529 46.81 2.99 -15.20
N GLY A 530 47.90 3.53 -14.64
CA GLY A 530 48.44 4.82 -15.05
C GLY A 530 47.44 5.97 -14.82
N ALA A 531 46.59 5.84 -13.81
CA ALA A 531 45.52 6.79 -13.49
C ALA A 531 45.31 6.89 -11.97
N VAL A 532 44.70 7.98 -11.55
CA VAL A 532 44.22 8.11 -10.16
C VAL A 532 42.90 7.35 -10.04
N MET A 533 42.89 6.40 -9.13
CA MET A 533 41.75 5.51 -8.85
C MET A 533 41.18 5.86 -7.48
N ALA A 534 39.88 5.64 -7.30
CA ALA A 534 39.22 5.77 -6.02
C ALA A 534 38.22 4.63 -5.81
N THR A 535 37.83 4.43 -4.56
CA THR A 535 36.74 3.52 -4.18
C THR A 535 35.43 4.29 -4.17
N GLU A 536 34.49 3.90 -5.01
CA GLU A 536 33.13 4.42 -5.07
C GLU A 536 32.19 3.57 -4.22
N LYS A 537 31.41 4.23 -3.38
CA LYS A 537 30.26 3.68 -2.68
C LYS A 537 29.00 4.33 -3.21
N VAL A 538 28.03 3.51 -3.63
CA VAL A 538 26.74 3.96 -4.16
C VAL A 538 25.64 3.53 -3.19
N THR A 539 24.80 4.49 -2.81
CA THR A 539 23.68 4.26 -1.89
C THR A 539 22.37 4.73 -2.50
N VAL A 540 21.29 4.05 -2.14
CA VAL A 540 19.91 4.48 -2.44
C VAL A 540 19.12 4.45 -1.14
N TYR A 541 18.50 5.57 -0.78
CA TYR A 541 17.78 5.72 0.49
C TYR A 541 18.54 5.26 1.75
N GLY A 542 19.87 5.38 1.76
CA GLY A 542 20.74 4.96 2.86
C GLY A 542 21.23 3.51 2.78
N LEU A 543 20.73 2.71 1.83
CA LEU A 543 21.16 1.33 1.62
C LEU A 543 22.33 1.26 0.63
N PRO A 544 23.43 0.53 0.94
CA PRO A 544 24.59 0.42 0.06
C PRO A 544 24.36 -0.61 -1.05
N VAL A 545 23.97 -0.15 -2.24
CA VAL A 545 23.80 -1.01 -3.43
C VAL A 545 25.15 -1.38 -4.05
N VAL A 546 26.12 -0.48 -3.97
CA VAL A 546 27.52 -0.75 -4.29
C VAL A 546 28.36 -0.38 -3.07
N ALA A 547 28.95 -1.38 -2.42
CA ALA A 547 29.74 -1.16 -1.21
C ALA A 547 31.10 -0.53 -1.51
N ALA A 548 31.80 -1.06 -2.52
CA ALA A 548 33.11 -0.59 -2.97
C ALA A 548 33.31 -1.01 -4.43
N ARG A 549 33.27 -0.04 -5.35
CA ARG A 549 33.62 -0.23 -6.76
C ARG A 549 34.80 0.67 -7.10
N LYS A 550 35.82 0.11 -7.72
CA LYS A 550 36.96 0.89 -8.18
C LYS A 550 36.57 1.72 -9.40
N VAL A 551 36.86 3.02 -9.37
CA VAL A 551 36.53 3.96 -10.44
C VAL A 551 37.72 4.86 -10.77
N ASN A 552 37.76 5.32 -12.02
CA ASN A 552 38.72 6.34 -12.43
C ASN A 552 38.31 7.68 -11.82
N TYR A 553 39.17 8.25 -10.99
CA TYR A 553 38.88 9.45 -10.22
C TYR A 553 39.14 10.75 -10.99
N SER A 554 39.77 10.64 -12.17
CA SER A 554 40.19 11.80 -12.98
C SER A 554 39.00 12.62 -13.49
N GLN A 555 37.84 12.00 -13.73
CA GLN A 555 36.61 12.71 -14.15
C GLN A 555 35.81 13.28 -12.97
N ILE A 556 36.10 12.84 -11.74
CA ILE A 556 35.36 13.22 -10.53
C ILE A 556 36.02 14.42 -9.86
N ASP A 557 37.33 14.34 -9.63
CA ASP A 557 38.15 15.44 -9.13
C ASP A 557 39.44 15.55 -9.94
N PRO A 558 39.42 16.35 -11.03
CA PRO A 558 40.60 16.55 -11.87
C PRO A 558 41.76 17.22 -11.13
N ALA A 559 41.48 18.06 -10.12
CA ALA A 559 42.49 18.85 -9.42
C ALA A 559 43.31 17.96 -8.47
N LEU A 560 42.64 17.17 -7.62
CA LEU A 560 43.32 16.21 -6.75
C LEU A 560 44.02 15.12 -7.58
N SER A 561 43.38 14.67 -8.66
CA SER A 561 43.97 13.69 -9.57
C SER A 561 45.27 14.20 -10.19
N ARG A 562 45.33 15.49 -10.53
CA ARG A 562 46.54 16.13 -11.02
C ARG A 562 47.64 16.20 -9.96
N GLU A 563 47.32 16.52 -8.71
CA GLU A 563 48.31 16.55 -7.63
C GLU A 563 48.95 15.17 -7.41
N LEU A 564 48.11 14.13 -7.33
CA LEU A 564 48.56 12.74 -7.15
C LEU A 564 49.38 12.25 -8.34
N PHE A 565 49.01 12.64 -9.57
CA PHE A 565 49.81 12.36 -10.75
C PHE A 565 51.19 13.00 -10.68
N ILE A 566 51.28 14.28 -10.30
CA ILE A 566 52.59 14.96 -10.19
C ILE A 566 53.44 14.26 -9.12
N ARG A 567 52.90 14.03 -7.94
CA ARG A 567 53.64 13.45 -6.81
C ARG A 567 54.10 12.02 -7.11
N HIS A 568 53.18 11.11 -7.42
CA HIS A 568 53.50 9.70 -7.55
C HIS A 568 54.02 9.36 -8.95
N ALA A 569 53.32 9.81 -9.98
CA ALA A 569 53.65 9.45 -11.36
C ALA A 569 54.96 10.13 -11.83
N LEU A 570 55.11 11.44 -11.59
CA LEU A 570 56.26 12.22 -12.07
C LEU A 570 57.41 12.30 -11.07
N VAL A 571 57.15 12.61 -9.80
CA VAL A 571 58.20 12.83 -8.78
C VAL A 571 58.68 11.51 -8.16
N GLU A 572 57.82 10.54 -7.87
CA GLU A 572 58.27 9.22 -7.37
C GLU A 572 58.66 8.27 -8.52
N GLY A 573 58.24 8.58 -9.75
CA GLY A 573 58.61 7.81 -10.95
C GLY A 573 57.73 6.57 -11.19
N ASP A 574 56.56 6.51 -10.55
CA ASP A 574 55.62 5.38 -10.68
C ASP A 574 54.77 5.40 -11.95
N TRP A 575 55.13 6.24 -12.93
CA TRP A 575 54.48 6.24 -14.24
C TRP A 575 55.24 5.39 -15.24
N GLN A 576 54.64 4.27 -15.65
CA GLN A 576 55.18 3.47 -16.75
C GLN A 576 54.73 4.06 -18.08
N THR A 577 55.59 4.89 -18.69
CA THR A 577 55.30 5.54 -19.97
C THR A 577 56.45 5.43 -20.97
N ARG A 578 56.12 5.60 -22.25
CA ARG A 578 57.07 5.65 -23.37
C ARG A 578 57.40 7.09 -23.82
N HIS A 579 56.88 8.10 -23.12
CA HIS A 579 57.14 9.50 -23.48
C HIS A 579 58.61 9.88 -23.28
N ALA A 580 59.19 10.56 -24.28
CA ALA A 580 60.60 10.96 -24.30
C ALA A 580 60.96 11.87 -23.11
N PHE A 581 60.12 12.88 -22.82
CA PHE A 581 60.38 13.84 -21.74
C PHE A 581 60.51 13.18 -20.36
N PHE A 582 59.77 12.08 -20.12
CA PHE A 582 59.81 11.39 -18.84
C PHE A 582 61.15 10.68 -18.65
N ARG A 583 61.69 10.09 -19.73
CA ARG A 583 63.04 9.48 -19.72
C ARG A 583 64.13 10.52 -19.52
N GLU A 584 64.02 11.67 -20.18
CA GLU A 584 64.95 12.79 -20.01
C GLU A 584 64.94 13.32 -18.56
N ASN A 585 63.75 13.49 -17.97
CA ASN A 585 63.62 13.91 -16.58
C ASN A 585 64.24 12.91 -15.59
N LEU A 586 64.00 11.60 -15.77
CA LEU A 586 64.62 10.57 -14.93
C LEU A 586 66.15 10.57 -15.06
N LYS A 587 66.68 10.75 -16.28
CA LYS A 587 68.12 10.86 -16.51
C LYS A 587 68.71 12.07 -15.81
N LEU A 588 68.09 13.24 -15.94
CA LEU A 588 68.54 14.47 -15.29
C LEU A 588 68.57 14.32 -13.76
N ARG A 589 67.56 13.68 -13.16
CA ARG A 589 67.54 13.41 -11.72
C ARG A 589 68.68 12.52 -11.28
N SER A 590 68.94 11.43 -12.02
CA SER A 590 70.08 10.54 -11.75
C SER A 590 71.42 11.28 -11.84
N GLU A 591 71.59 12.16 -12.82
CA GLU A 591 72.80 12.98 -12.98
C GLU A 591 72.99 13.94 -11.79
N VAL A 592 71.91 14.55 -11.29
CA VAL A 592 71.92 15.43 -10.11
C VAL A 592 72.21 14.66 -8.83
N GLU A 593 71.62 13.48 -8.62
CA GLU A 593 71.90 12.62 -7.47
C GLU A 593 73.36 12.14 -7.46
N GLU A 594 73.93 11.80 -8.62
CA GLU A 594 75.36 11.48 -8.72
C GLU A 594 76.25 12.68 -8.37
N LEU A 595 75.90 13.88 -8.82
CA LEU A 595 76.60 15.11 -8.47
C LEU A 595 76.50 15.38 -6.97
N GLU A 596 75.33 15.22 -6.37
CA GLU A 596 75.12 15.37 -4.93
C GLU A 596 75.95 14.36 -4.13
N HIS A 597 75.99 13.09 -4.53
CA HIS A 597 76.83 12.06 -3.91
C HIS A 597 78.33 12.37 -4.03
N LYS A 598 78.78 12.89 -5.17
CA LYS A 598 80.16 13.37 -5.37
C LYS A 598 80.49 14.59 -4.50
N THR A 599 79.50 15.43 -4.20
CA THR A 599 79.69 16.65 -3.41
C THR A 599 79.55 16.41 -1.90
N ARG A 600 78.73 15.44 -1.48
CA ARG A 600 78.55 15.01 -0.08
C ARG A 600 79.70 14.16 0.46
N ARG A 601 80.52 13.56 -0.41
CA ARG A 601 81.82 13.00 0.00
C ARG A 601 82.89 14.08 -0.03
N ARG A 602 82.98 14.85 1.07
CA ARG A 602 84.17 15.58 1.46
C ARG A 602 84.21 15.65 3.00
N ASP A 603 85.18 14.90 3.52
CA ASP A 603 85.83 14.88 4.84
C ASP A 603 85.01 14.59 6.11
#